data_AF-A0A955VQF9-F1
#
_entry.id   AF-A0A955VQF9-F1
#
_cell.length_a   1.000
_cell.length_b   1.000
_cell.length_c   1.000
_cell.angle_alpha   90.00
_cell.angle_beta   90.00
_cell.angle_gamma   90.00
#
_symmetry.space_group_name_H-M   'P 1'
#
loop_
_entity.id
_entity.type
_entity.pdbx_description
1 polymer ?
#
loop_
_entity_poly.entity_id
_entity_poly.type
_entity_poly.pdbx_seq_one_letter_code
_entity_poly.pdbx_strand_id
1 'polypeptide(L)' 'MNERAGGGGRRIRGVAVGVVTNISDPQQWGRVKVRLPWLDGTDAAIESHWARVAGWYAGNSRGTMFVPEIGDEVL' A
#
# COMPACT_ATOMS: atom_id res chain seq x y z
N MET A 1 34.88 0.21 -4.91
CA MET A 1 34.34 0.09 -3.53
C MET A 1 33.51 1.34 -3.28
N ASN A 2 32.23 1.31 -3.67
CA ASN A 2 31.02 1.38 -2.84
C ASN A 2 30.88 2.67 -2.01
N GLU A 3 29.94 3.52 -2.42
CA GLU A 3 29.20 4.40 -1.51
C GLU A 3 27.71 4.37 -1.89
N ARG A 4 26.93 3.49 -1.24
CA ARG A 4 25.47 3.57 -1.22
C ARG A 4 25.07 4.67 -0.24
N ALA A 5 24.70 5.85 -0.76
CA ALA A 5 24.01 6.87 0.01
C ALA A 5 22.64 6.32 0.46
N GLY A 6 22.55 5.91 1.73
CA GLY A 6 21.28 5.56 2.35
C GLY A 6 20.41 6.81 2.48
N GLY A 7 19.38 6.92 1.64
CA GLY A 7 18.44 8.04 1.64
C GLY A 7 17.72 8.18 2.97
N GLY A 8 18.06 9.23 3.73
CA GLY A 8 17.38 9.62 4.97
C GLY A 8 16.01 10.23 4.69
N GLY A 9 15.06 9.42 4.22
CA GLY A 9 13.67 9.83 4.05
C GLY A 9 13.03 10.19 5.38
N ARG A 10 12.29 11.30 5.41
CA ARG A 10 11.48 11.73 6.56
C ARG A 10 10.56 10.58 6.99
N ARG A 11 10.74 10.08 8.22
CA ARG A 11 9.89 9.01 8.77
C ARG A 11 8.48 9.54 8.99
N ILE A 12 7.49 8.86 8.42
CA ILE A 12 6.08 9.09 8.74
C ILE A 12 5.81 8.40 10.08
N ARG A 13 5.31 9.17 11.06
CA ARG A 13 4.89 8.64 12.36
C ARG A 13 3.36 8.66 12.40
N GLY A 14 2.75 7.47 12.39
CA GLY A 14 1.30 7.31 12.37
C GLY A 14 0.80 6.58 11.15
N VAL A 15 -0.52 6.61 10.98
CA VAL A 15 -1.26 5.97 9.89
C VAL A 15 -1.70 7.05 8.90
N ALA A 16 -1.85 6.70 7.63
CA ALA A 16 -2.15 7.65 6.57
C ALA A 16 -3.27 7.11 5.68
N VAL A 17 -4.27 7.95 5.42
CA VAL A 17 -5.37 7.57 4.53
C VAL A 17 -4.86 7.36 3.11
N GLY A 18 -5.30 6.27 2.48
CA GLY A 18 -5.10 5.96 1.07
C GLY A 18 -6.41 5.59 0.40
N VAL A 19 -6.46 5.74 -0.93
CA VAL A 19 -7.59 5.30 -1.76
C VAL A 19 -7.10 4.22 -2.71
N VAL A 20 -7.77 3.07 -2.74
CA VAL A 20 -7.35 1.92 -3.55
C VAL A 20 -7.47 2.24 -5.05
N THR A 21 -6.39 1.98 -5.79
CA THR A 21 -6.33 2.21 -7.24
C THR A 21 -6.18 0.93 -8.06
N ASN A 22 -5.64 -0.14 -7.46
CA ASN A 22 -5.36 -1.39 -8.19
C ASN A 22 -5.38 -2.60 -7.26
N ILE A 23 -6.04 -3.67 -7.72
CA ILE A 23 -6.20 -4.95 -7.00
C ILE A 23 -5.63 -6.15 -7.79
N SER A 24 -5.09 -5.92 -8.99
CA SER A 24 -4.57 -6.96 -9.90
C SER A 24 -3.15 -7.38 -9.52
N ASP A 25 -2.98 -7.90 -8.30
CA ASP A 25 -1.68 -8.35 -7.80
C ASP A 25 -1.13 -9.53 -8.64
N PRO A 26 0.01 -9.36 -9.35
CA PRO A 26 0.57 -10.42 -10.18
C PRO A 26 1.03 -11.65 -9.40
N GLN A 27 1.25 -11.52 -8.08
CA GLN A 27 1.62 -12.65 -7.22
C GLN A 27 0.41 -13.30 -6.54
N GLN A 28 -0.80 -12.75 -6.75
CA GLN A 28 -2.05 -13.25 -6.17
C GLN A 28 -2.02 -13.35 -4.64
N TRP A 29 -1.33 -12.43 -3.96
CA TRP A 29 -1.26 -12.39 -2.49
C TRP A 29 -2.35 -11.51 -1.86
N GLY A 30 -3.27 -10.98 -2.66
CA GLY A 30 -4.32 -10.05 -2.21
C GLY A 30 -3.79 -8.67 -1.82
N ARG A 31 -2.67 -8.23 -2.42
CA ARG A 31 -2.13 -6.88 -2.22
C ARG A 31 -2.90 -5.86 -3.05
N VAL A 32 -2.85 -4.62 -2.60
CA VAL A 32 -3.47 -3.48 -3.30
C VAL A 32 -2.44 -2.39 -3.54
N LYS A 33 -2.70 -1.53 -4.53
CA LYS A 33 -2.04 -0.23 -4.64
C LYS A 33 -3.01 0.87 -4.25
N VAL A 34 -2.47 1.94 -3.69
CA VAL A 34 -3.24 3.08 -3.22
C VAL A 34 -2.66 4.37 -3.76
N ARG A 35 -3.50 5.39 -3.89
CA ARG A 35 -3.08 6.79 -4.01
C ARG A 35 -3.16 7.42 -2.62
N LEU A 36 -2.17 8.26 -2.28
CA LEU A 36 -2.10 8.97 -1.01
C LEU A 36 -2.56 10.42 -1.24
N PRO A 37 -3.77 10.83 -0.78
CA PRO A 37 -4.32 12.16 -1.09
C PRO A 37 -3.47 13.35 -0.61
N TRP A 38 -2.61 13.12 0.39
CA TRP A 38 -1.73 14.12 0.97
C TRP A 38 -0.35 14.21 0.30
N LEU A 39 0.00 13.26 -0.58
CA LEU A 39 1.33 13.19 -1.19
C LEU A 39 1.47 14.13 -2.39
N ASP A 40 0.38 14.47 -3.09
CA ASP A 40 0.42 15.33 -4.28
C ASP A 40 -0.68 16.40 -4.28
N GLY A 41 -0.29 17.64 -4.60
CA GLY A 41 -1.18 18.77 -4.91
C GLY A 41 -1.44 18.95 -6.41
N THR A 42 -1.12 17.95 -7.24
CA THR A 42 -1.27 17.96 -8.69
C THR A 42 -1.90 16.65 -9.16
N ASP A 43 -2.84 16.72 -10.11
CA ASP A 43 -3.68 15.64 -10.63
C ASP A 43 -2.92 14.42 -11.25
N ALA A 44 -1.59 14.40 -11.21
CA ALA A 44 -0.83 13.20 -11.52
C ALA A 44 -0.90 12.24 -10.33
N ALA A 45 -1.87 11.32 -10.37
CA ALA A 45 -2.06 10.28 -9.37
C ALA A 45 -0.80 9.40 -9.23
N ILE A 46 0.09 9.74 -8.29
CA ILE A 46 1.20 8.84 -7.93
C ILE A 46 0.59 7.61 -7.26
N GLU A 47 0.64 6.51 -7.98
CA GLU A 47 0.25 5.20 -7.48
C GLU A 47 1.36 4.62 -6.59
N SER A 48 0.98 4.06 -5.45
CA SER A 48 1.93 3.41 -4.54
C SER A 48 2.54 2.13 -5.11
N HIS A 49 3.57 1.62 -4.44
CA HIS A 49 3.92 0.22 -4.56
C HIS A 49 2.84 -0.68 -3.94
N TRP A 50 2.90 -1.99 -4.21
CA TRP A 50 1.99 -2.98 -3.63
C TRP A 50 2.06 -3.00 -2.09
N ALA A 51 0.95 -2.67 -1.45
CA ALA A 51 0.75 -2.73 -0.02
C ALA A 51 0.08 -4.04 0.37
N ARG A 52 0.51 -4.62 1.50
CA ARG A 52 -0.16 -5.78 2.09
C ARG A 52 -1.42 -5.33 2.81
N VAL A 53 -2.48 -6.14 2.74
CA VAL A 53 -3.73 -5.91 3.46
C VAL A 53 -3.65 -6.57 4.83
N ALA A 54 -3.99 -5.83 5.89
CA ALA A 54 -4.11 -6.37 7.23
C ALA A 54 -5.41 -7.18 7.35
N GLY A 55 -5.32 -8.39 7.91
CA GLY A 55 -6.47 -9.25 8.19
C GLY A 55 -6.55 -9.61 9.67
N TRP A 56 -7.69 -10.17 10.09
CA TRP A 56 -7.90 -10.58 11.49
C TRP A 56 -7.04 -11.79 11.88
N TYR A 57 -6.76 -12.68 10.94
CA TYR A 57 -5.95 -13.88 11.15
C TYR A 57 -5.28 -14.36 9.84
N ALA A 58 -3.99 -14.73 9.91
CA ALA A 58 -3.18 -15.16 8.76
C ALA A 58 -2.27 -16.36 9.10
N GLY A 59 -2.87 -17.53 9.34
CA GLY A 59 -2.12 -18.78 9.49
C GLY A 59 -1.64 -19.34 8.15
N ASN A 60 -0.73 -20.32 8.18
CA ASN A 60 -0.04 -20.83 6.98
C ASN A 60 -0.96 -21.27 5.82
N SER A 61 -2.05 -21.98 6.12
CA SER A 61 -3.00 -22.48 5.11
C SER A 61 -4.46 -22.22 5.49
N ARG A 62 -4.67 -21.32 6.46
CA ARG A 62 -5.99 -20.94 6.96
C ARG A 62 -5.95 -19.53 7.52
N GLY A 63 -6.98 -18.75 7.26
CA GLY A 63 -6.99 -17.34 7.61
C GLY A 63 -8.27 -16.66 7.15
N THR A 64 -8.27 -15.34 7.29
CA THR A 64 -9.30 -14.44 6.77
C THR A 64 -8.66 -13.52 5.74
N MET A 65 -9.25 -13.41 4.56
CA MET A 65 -8.82 -12.47 3.53
C MET A 65 -10.04 -11.71 3.00
N PHE A 66 -9.99 -10.40 3.12
CA PHE A 66 -10.97 -9.48 2.56
C PHE A 66 -10.15 -8.46 1.76
N VAL A 67 -10.25 -8.52 0.43
CA VAL A 67 -9.52 -7.61 -0.45
C VAL A 67 -10.39 -6.37 -0.68
N PRO A 68 -9.92 -5.16 -0.36
CA PRO A 68 -10.64 -3.91 -0.66
C PRO A 68 -10.91 -3.74 -2.15
N GLU A 69 -11.95 -2.99 -2.49
CA GLU A 69 -12.31 -2.67 -3.86
C GLU A 69 -11.64 -1.37 -4.33
N ILE A 70 -11.54 -1.18 -5.65
CA ILE A 70 -11.01 0.06 -6.22
C ILE A 70 -11.93 1.22 -5.83
N GLY A 71 -11.35 2.29 -5.28
CA GLY A 71 -12.08 3.45 -4.75
C GLY A 71 -12.31 3.41 -3.24
N ASP A 72 -12.09 2.28 -2.58
CA ASP A 72 -12.21 2.19 -1.12
C ASP A 72 -11.15 3.04 -0.41
N GLU A 73 -11.56 3.67 0.68
CA GLU A 73 -10.67 4.35 1.61
C GLU A 73 -10.08 3.37 2.62
N VAL A 74 -8.75 3.41 2.79
CA VAL A 74 -7.99 2.51 3.68
C VAL A 74 -7.00 3.28 4.55
N LEU A 75 -6.52 2.62 5.60
CA LEU A 75 -5.56 3.12 6.59
C LEU A 75 -4.23 2.35 6.52
#